data_AF-A0A2C6KMU7-F1
#
_entry.id   AF-A0A2C6KMU7-F1
#
_cell.length_a   1.000
_cell.length_b   1.000
_cell.length_c   1.000
_cell.angle_alpha   90.00
_cell.angle_beta   90.00
_cell.angle_gamma   90.00
#
_symmetry.space_group_name_H-M   'P 1'
#
loop_
_entity.id
_entity.type
_entity.pdbx_description
1 polymer ?
#
loop_
_entity_poly.entity_id
_entity_poly.type
_entity_poly.pdbx_seq_one_letter_code
_entity_poly.pdbx_strand_id
1 'polypeptide(L)'
;MIFSQLEHFFATFRPQMWASLKGATKEARASKYAEVGLAQYHWSLPLARVISKDAKGNSHWGLLVELFQGDLQPKGDKTGLALDGWDRQSSGNRNLRKIFTSRDSLLDLTSKSIKPFVLMHNLYRFGHFDIKPPNLLYKYYPAEKGRSARVEVAAGDFGMATLLFQETKIRGTLPFMAPEMEKPKDKTDPQKKLVLLASPAFDTYALGFTLSALWTSGTEYTERYSWVTQCIRPSMTTSGQSFTFQQFSSREGALVYDEKVRQHLTRCMKEGGKVDKLYHVNMPLLIRIKIQQMTDIHPQARVSLRHIRFFFKTFGVLDRLQREPSRSDGRDMERTQEKLSRLQQLQLVQFLLFYLRMKPLTAVKDNLSEYKLLNQTLLDLARGEPIHEAVSQTISPLPLSSFREIPVGGDREKTDAPVLSTLVAVKDEEISLVSKQVRGKITRDAKITEDQWNDLLDTVFGVSAQGFNVLVSRAAIERKG
;
A
#
# COMPACT_ATOMS: atom_id res chain seq x y z
N MET A 1 5.36 -12.66 -20.46
CA MET A 1 4.18 -11.94 -19.91
C MET A 1 4.41 -10.43 -19.89
N ILE A 2 5.31 -9.88 -19.07
CA ILE A 2 5.48 -8.41 -18.94
C ILE A 2 5.82 -7.73 -20.28
N PHE A 3 6.80 -8.25 -21.02
CA PHE A 3 7.15 -7.73 -22.35
C PHE A 3 5.98 -7.78 -23.34
N SER A 4 5.11 -8.78 -23.25
CA SER A 4 3.90 -8.88 -24.08
C SER A 4 2.90 -7.78 -23.74
N GLN A 5 2.76 -7.41 -22.46
CA GLN A 5 1.92 -6.29 -22.03
C GLN A 5 2.48 -4.94 -22.48
N LEU A 6 3.81 -4.75 -22.40
CA LEU A 6 4.47 -3.56 -22.95
C LEU A 6 4.29 -3.45 -24.46
N GLU A 7 4.43 -4.56 -25.18
CA GLU A 7 4.23 -4.63 -26.63
C GLU A 7 2.80 -4.23 -27.02
N HIS A 8 1.79 -4.83 -26.38
CA HIS A 8 0.40 -4.49 -26.61
C HIS A 8 0.13 -3.00 -26.32
N PHE A 9 0.65 -2.49 -25.20
CA PHE A 9 0.49 -1.09 -24.86
C PHE A 9 1.15 -0.15 -25.89
N PHE A 10 2.36 -0.44 -26.36
CA PHE A 10 3.02 0.39 -27.35
C PHE A 10 2.32 0.35 -28.70
N ALA A 11 1.86 -0.83 -29.14
CA ALA A 11 1.10 -0.97 -30.37
C ALA A 11 -0.19 -0.14 -30.35
N THR A 12 -0.90 -0.11 -29.23
CA THR A 12 -2.20 0.58 -29.10
C THR A 12 -2.05 2.07 -28.79
N PHE A 13 -1.15 2.46 -27.89
CA PHE A 13 -1.11 3.81 -27.31
C PHE A 13 0.16 4.60 -27.64
N ARG A 14 1.19 3.97 -28.22
CA ARG A 14 2.44 4.64 -28.62
C ARG A 14 2.90 4.22 -30.01
N PRO A 15 2.10 4.53 -31.06
CA PRO A 15 2.33 4.02 -32.41
C PRO A 15 3.71 4.41 -32.97
N GLN A 16 4.24 5.59 -32.63
CA GLN A 16 5.58 6.01 -33.04
C GLN A 16 6.68 5.12 -32.44
N MET A 17 6.59 4.80 -31.14
CA MET A 17 7.53 3.90 -30.48
C MET A 17 7.40 2.48 -31.06
N TRP A 18 6.18 2.02 -31.29
CA TRP A 18 5.94 0.71 -31.89
C TRP A 18 6.47 0.58 -33.32
N ALA A 19 6.33 1.61 -34.15
CA ALA A 19 6.87 1.63 -35.50
C ALA A 19 8.39 1.38 -35.52
N SER A 20 9.13 1.95 -34.56
CA SER A 20 10.57 1.71 -34.41
C SER A 20 10.94 0.30 -33.90
N LEU A 21 9.99 -0.44 -33.32
CA LEU A 21 10.23 -1.74 -32.68
C LEU A 21 9.69 -2.94 -33.46
N LYS A 22 8.65 -2.74 -34.28
CA LYS A 22 7.95 -3.82 -34.99
C LYS A 22 8.87 -4.67 -35.90
N GLY A 23 9.93 -4.07 -36.44
CA GLY A 23 10.94 -4.75 -37.26
C GLY A 23 12.24 -5.13 -36.53
N ALA A 24 12.39 -4.74 -35.26
CA ALA A 24 13.61 -5.00 -34.49
C ALA A 24 13.72 -6.47 -34.06
N THR A 25 14.94 -6.94 -33.80
CA THR A 25 15.21 -8.27 -33.23
C THR A 25 14.59 -8.42 -31.83
N LYS A 26 14.43 -9.65 -31.35
CA LYS A 26 13.86 -9.90 -30.02
C LYS A 26 14.72 -9.29 -28.91
N GLU A 27 16.03 -9.32 -29.08
CA GLU A 27 17.03 -8.76 -28.17
C GLU A 27 16.93 -7.24 -28.12
N ALA A 28 16.84 -6.59 -29.30
CA ALA A 28 16.69 -5.14 -29.37
C ALA A 28 15.36 -4.67 -28.76
N ARG A 29 14.27 -5.43 -28.96
CA ARG A 29 12.99 -5.14 -28.29
C ARG A 29 13.08 -5.32 -26.78
N ALA A 30 13.65 -6.42 -26.30
CA ALA A 30 13.82 -6.68 -24.86
C ALA A 30 14.65 -5.58 -24.19
N SER A 31 15.76 -5.18 -24.80
CA SER A 31 16.59 -4.07 -24.33
C SER A 31 15.79 -2.77 -24.28
N LYS A 32 15.02 -2.43 -25.33
CA LYS A 32 14.19 -1.22 -25.31
C LYS A 32 13.07 -1.28 -24.27
N TYR A 33 12.44 -2.45 -24.11
CA TYR A 33 11.41 -2.66 -23.09
C TYR A 33 11.96 -2.48 -21.68
N ALA A 34 13.19 -2.96 -21.42
CA ALA A 34 13.86 -2.76 -20.15
C ALA A 34 14.29 -1.30 -19.93
N GLU A 35 14.80 -0.61 -20.96
CA GLU A 35 15.12 0.82 -20.91
C GLU A 35 13.88 1.66 -20.57
N VAL A 36 12.77 1.45 -21.28
CA VAL A 36 11.50 2.15 -21.03
C VAL A 36 10.93 1.76 -19.67
N GLY A 37 10.99 0.47 -19.34
CA GLY A 37 10.60 -0.09 -18.05
C GLY A 37 11.27 0.62 -16.89
N LEU A 38 12.58 0.79 -16.96
CA LEU A 38 13.35 1.48 -15.92
C LEU A 38 13.04 2.99 -15.91
N ALA A 39 13.22 3.67 -17.04
CA ALA A 39 13.14 5.14 -17.10
C ALA A 39 11.74 5.67 -16.75
N GLN A 40 10.69 5.00 -17.23
CA GLN A 40 9.32 5.48 -17.08
C GLN A 40 8.59 4.81 -15.93
N TYR A 41 8.77 3.51 -15.76
CA TYR A 41 7.98 2.69 -14.85
C TYR A 41 8.74 2.24 -13.61
N HIS A 42 10.06 2.48 -13.55
CA HIS A 42 10.91 2.13 -12.41
C HIS A 42 10.94 0.62 -12.19
N TRP A 43 11.03 -0.13 -13.30
CA TRP A 43 11.13 -1.60 -13.32
C TRP A 43 12.52 -2.02 -13.78
N SER A 44 13.23 -2.77 -12.94
CA SER A 44 14.51 -3.37 -13.28
C SER A 44 14.29 -4.68 -14.05
N LEU A 45 13.85 -4.55 -15.31
CA LEU A 45 13.65 -5.69 -16.20
C LEU A 45 14.99 -6.17 -16.81
N PRO A 46 15.11 -7.46 -17.18
CA PRO A 46 16.29 -7.95 -17.87
C PRO A 46 16.50 -7.25 -19.22
N LEU A 47 17.72 -6.73 -19.43
CA LEU A 47 18.19 -6.15 -20.68
C LEU A 47 18.44 -7.23 -21.74
N ALA A 48 19.01 -8.36 -21.31
CA ALA A 48 19.32 -9.49 -22.17
C ALA A 48 19.45 -10.78 -21.35
N ARG A 49 19.33 -11.92 -22.03
CA ARG A 49 19.73 -13.24 -21.51
C ARG A 49 21.10 -13.58 -22.08
N VAL A 50 22.01 -14.03 -21.23
CA VAL A 50 23.36 -14.45 -21.61
C VAL A 50 23.50 -15.94 -21.35
N ILE A 51 24.18 -16.65 -22.24
CA ILE A 51 24.60 -18.04 -22.06
C ILE A 51 26.13 -18.03 -22.07
N SER A 52 26.73 -18.56 -21.01
CA SER A 52 28.19 -18.66 -20.87
C SER A 52 28.58 -20.09 -20.50
N LYS A 53 29.72 -20.57 -20.99
CA LYS A 53 30.26 -21.87 -20.59
C LYS A 53 31.27 -21.70 -19.48
N ASP A 54 31.19 -22.52 -18.44
CA ASP A 54 32.24 -22.56 -17.42
C ASP A 54 33.52 -23.24 -17.95
N ALA A 55 34.57 -23.26 -17.13
CA ALA A 55 35.84 -23.89 -17.46
C ALA A 55 35.73 -25.40 -17.75
N LYS A 56 34.63 -26.05 -17.38
CA LYS A 56 34.34 -27.47 -17.65
C LYS A 56 33.43 -27.66 -18.87
N GLY A 57 33.07 -26.58 -19.56
CA GLY A 57 32.18 -26.59 -20.72
C GLY A 57 30.68 -26.61 -20.40
N ASN A 58 30.27 -26.56 -19.12
CA ASN A 58 28.86 -26.56 -18.76
C ASN A 58 28.24 -25.20 -19.08
N SER A 59 27.06 -25.20 -19.67
CA SER A 59 26.35 -23.98 -20.03
C SER A 59 25.56 -23.42 -18.84
N HIS A 60 25.87 -22.19 -18.47
CA HIS A 60 25.15 -21.39 -17.49
C HIS A 60 24.38 -20.31 -18.22
N TRP A 61 23.15 -20.02 -17.77
CA TRP A 61 22.41 -18.89 -18.27
C TRP A 61 22.30 -17.82 -17.19
N GLY A 62 22.32 -16.56 -17.61
CA GLY A 62 22.19 -15.41 -16.74
C GLY A 62 21.36 -14.31 -17.39
N LEU A 63 21.03 -13.30 -16.59
CA LEU A 63 20.32 -12.11 -17.04
C LEU A 63 21.22 -10.90 -16.85
N LEU A 64 21.30 -10.04 -17.86
CA LEU A 64 21.87 -8.72 -17.72
C LEU A 64 20.77 -7.78 -17.22
N VAL A 65 21.03 -7.07 -16.14
CA VAL A 65 20.12 -6.09 -15.53
C VAL A 65 20.87 -4.81 -15.24
N GLU A 66 20.15 -3.71 -15.08
CA GLU A 66 20.71 -2.46 -14.59
C GLU A 66 21.32 -2.66 -13.18
N LEU A 67 22.48 -2.04 -12.94
CA LEU A 67 23.14 -2.10 -11.63
C LEU A 67 22.54 -1.08 -10.66
N PHE A 68 22.27 -1.54 -9.44
CA PHE A 68 21.83 -0.73 -8.31
C PHE A 68 22.84 -0.86 -7.16
N GLN A 69 22.76 0.02 -6.16
CA GLN A 69 23.65 -0.03 -5.00
C GLN A 69 23.28 -1.14 -4.01
N GLY A 70 22.08 -1.68 -4.12
CA GLY A 70 21.54 -2.76 -3.30
C GLY A 70 20.02 -2.75 -3.29
N ASP A 71 19.45 -3.60 -2.46
CA ASP A 71 18.04 -3.62 -2.12
C ASP A 71 17.75 -2.85 -0.82
N LEU A 72 16.48 -2.60 -0.52
CA LEU A 72 16.05 -1.84 0.66
C LEU A 72 16.03 -2.68 1.96
N GLN A 73 16.53 -3.92 1.96
CA GLN A 73 16.67 -4.73 3.17
C GLN A 73 18.01 -4.45 3.86
N PRO A 74 18.00 -3.90 5.09
CA PRO A 74 19.21 -3.81 5.91
C PRO A 74 19.82 -5.19 6.17
N LYS A 75 21.15 -5.24 6.37
CA LYS A 75 21.80 -6.43 6.94
C LYS A 75 21.78 -6.35 8.46
N GLY A 76 21.30 -7.41 9.10
CA GLY A 76 21.23 -7.50 10.55
C GLY A 76 22.56 -7.83 11.20
N ASP A 77 22.79 -7.25 12.37
CA ASP A 77 23.89 -7.65 13.23
C ASP A 77 23.57 -9.01 13.86
N LYS A 78 24.39 -10.01 13.54
CA LYS A 78 24.26 -11.36 14.08
C LYS A 78 24.93 -11.52 15.45
N THR A 79 25.74 -10.54 15.86
CA THR A 79 26.47 -10.59 17.14
C THR A 79 25.59 -10.15 18.33
N GLY A 80 24.50 -9.43 18.06
CA GLY A 80 23.61 -8.88 19.08
C GLY A 80 24.20 -7.68 19.85
N LEU A 81 25.31 -7.12 19.36
CA LEU A 81 26.01 -6.00 20.00
C LEU A 81 25.45 -4.64 19.55
N ALA A 82 24.84 -4.57 18.37
CA ALA A 82 24.22 -3.36 17.87
C ALA A 82 22.83 -3.16 18.47
N LEU A 83 22.66 -2.11 19.29
CA LEU A 83 21.35 -1.73 19.88
C LEU A 83 20.29 -1.43 18.82
N ASP A 84 20.68 -0.95 17.64
CA ASP A 84 19.79 -0.70 16.51
C ASP A 84 19.55 -1.96 15.65
N GLY A 85 20.24 -3.07 15.93
CA GLY A 85 20.17 -4.34 15.21
C GLY A 85 20.84 -4.34 13.84
N TRP A 86 21.45 -3.23 13.42
CA TRP A 86 22.10 -3.07 12.12
C TRP A 86 23.55 -3.55 12.13
N ASP A 87 23.95 -4.37 11.16
CA ASP A 87 25.37 -4.72 10.98
C ASP A 87 26.18 -3.47 10.59
N ARG A 88 27.11 -3.06 11.45
CA ARG A 88 27.98 -1.88 11.24
C ARG A 88 29.09 -2.13 10.22
N GLN A 89 29.46 -3.39 9.97
CA GLN A 89 30.51 -3.76 9.03
C GLN A 89 30.01 -3.87 7.59
N SER A 90 28.70 -4.01 7.41
CA SER A 90 28.08 -4.05 6.08
C SER A 90 28.21 -2.71 5.34
N SER A 91 28.96 -2.69 4.25
CA SER A 91 29.08 -1.51 3.38
C SER A 91 27.73 -1.07 2.79
N GLY A 92 26.84 -2.04 2.50
CA GLY A 92 25.48 -1.79 2.01
C GLY A 92 24.60 -1.02 3.02
N ASN A 93 24.86 -1.18 4.32
CA ASN A 93 24.12 -0.48 5.36
C ASN A 93 24.46 1.02 5.45
N ARG A 94 25.62 1.47 4.94
CA ARG A 94 26.06 2.87 5.05
C ARG A 94 25.07 3.84 4.39
N ASN A 95 24.62 3.54 3.17
CA ASN A 95 23.66 4.37 2.46
C ASN A 95 22.25 4.19 3.02
N LEU A 96 21.84 2.95 3.33
CA LEU A 96 20.53 2.69 3.91
C LEU A 96 20.32 3.41 5.25
N ARG A 97 21.33 3.47 6.14
CA ARG A 97 21.27 4.25 7.38
C ARG A 97 21.00 5.74 7.13
N LYS A 98 21.60 6.34 6.08
CA LYS A 98 21.32 7.75 5.72
C LYS A 98 19.89 7.93 5.22
N ILE A 99 19.35 6.94 4.50
CA ILE A 99 17.98 6.97 3.98
C ILE A 99 16.97 6.81 5.13
N PHE A 100 17.16 5.84 6.02
CA PHE A 100 16.17 5.50 7.04
C PHE A 100 16.23 6.35 8.31
N THR A 101 17.32 7.05 8.60
CA THR A 101 17.39 7.97 9.76
C THR A 101 16.86 9.38 9.44
N SER A 102 16.57 9.67 8.17
CA SER A 102 16.06 10.97 7.72
C SER A 102 14.56 10.90 7.42
N ARG A 103 13.76 11.70 8.13
CA ARG A 103 12.31 11.83 7.88
C ARG A 103 12.03 12.16 6.41
N ASP A 104 12.73 13.13 5.85
CA ASP A 104 12.46 13.60 4.49
C ASP A 104 12.88 12.56 3.45
N SER A 105 13.96 11.81 3.71
CA SER A 105 14.37 10.67 2.87
C SER A 105 13.35 9.53 2.95
N LEU A 106 12.83 9.22 4.14
CA LEU A 106 11.78 8.22 4.34
C LEU A 106 10.46 8.60 3.64
N LEU A 107 10.08 9.87 3.65
CA LEU A 107 8.90 10.34 2.91
C LEU A 107 9.08 10.25 1.40
N ASP A 108 10.24 10.69 0.90
CA ASP A 108 10.59 10.56 -0.52
C ASP A 108 10.61 9.09 -0.95
N LEU A 109 11.23 8.22 -0.13
CA LEU A 109 11.25 6.78 -0.32
C LEU A 109 9.84 6.18 -0.35
N THR A 110 8.99 6.53 0.62
CA THR A 110 7.61 6.04 0.71
C THR A 110 6.85 6.33 -0.58
N SER A 111 6.92 7.57 -1.08
CA SER A 111 6.25 7.96 -2.32
C SER A 111 6.82 7.23 -3.54
N LYS A 112 8.14 7.04 -3.60
CA LYS A 112 8.82 6.39 -4.72
C LYS A 112 8.62 4.88 -4.76
N SER A 113 8.53 4.21 -3.62
CA SER A 113 8.29 2.76 -3.53
C SER A 113 6.93 2.32 -4.07
N ILE A 114 5.94 3.22 -4.15
CA ILE A 114 4.63 2.90 -4.73
C ILE A 114 4.61 3.00 -6.25
N LYS A 115 5.42 3.92 -6.80
CA LYS A 115 5.39 4.27 -8.22
C LYS A 115 5.51 3.06 -9.16
N PRO A 116 6.42 2.08 -8.92
CA PRO A 116 6.55 0.92 -9.79
C PRO A 116 5.24 0.14 -9.95
N PHE A 117 4.48 -0.03 -8.88
CA PHE A 117 3.37 -0.98 -8.84
C PHE A 117 2.06 -0.39 -9.37
N VAL A 118 1.86 0.93 -9.28
CA VAL A 118 0.62 1.58 -9.71
C VAL A 118 0.31 1.33 -11.18
N LEU A 119 1.33 1.43 -12.04
CA LEU A 119 1.13 1.23 -13.48
C LEU A 119 0.91 -0.24 -13.83
N MET A 120 1.51 -1.17 -13.07
CA MET A 120 1.26 -2.61 -13.27
C MET A 120 -0.24 -2.89 -13.17
N HIS A 121 -0.90 -2.38 -12.11
CA HIS A 121 -2.33 -2.62 -11.89
C HIS A 121 -3.23 -1.86 -12.87
N ASN A 122 -2.98 -0.56 -13.02
CA ASN A 122 -3.94 0.34 -13.68
C ASN A 122 -3.80 0.37 -15.20
N LEU A 123 -2.58 0.19 -15.71
CA LEU A 123 -2.29 0.30 -17.14
C LEU A 123 -2.03 -1.07 -17.78
N TYR A 124 -1.22 -1.89 -17.13
CA TYR A 124 -0.76 -3.17 -17.71
C TYR A 124 -1.51 -4.40 -17.20
N ARG A 125 -2.46 -4.21 -16.28
CA ARG A 125 -3.35 -5.26 -15.73
C ARG A 125 -2.60 -6.49 -15.21
N PHE A 126 -1.45 -6.31 -14.56
CA PHE A 126 -0.73 -7.38 -13.86
C PHE A 126 -0.29 -6.94 -12.46
N GLY A 127 -0.03 -7.88 -11.57
CA GLY A 127 0.53 -7.65 -10.23
C GLY A 127 1.94 -8.23 -10.10
N HIS A 128 2.70 -7.74 -9.13
CA HIS A 128 4.06 -8.21 -8.84
C HIS A 128 4.06 -9.48 -7.98
N PHE A 129 3.20 -9.51 -6.97
CA PHE A 129 2.93 -10.61 -6.04
C PHE A 129 4.10 -11.13 -5.20
N ASP A 130 5.15 -10.31 -5.07
CA ASP A 130 6.26 -10.55 -4.15
C ASP A 130 6.91 -9.22 -3.74
N ILE A 131 6.08 -8.25 -3.38
CA ILE A 131 6.54 -6.92 -2.93
C ILE A 131 7.09 -7.06 -1.51
N LYS A 132 8.37 -6.72 -1.35
CA LYS A 132 9.13 -6.78 -0.09
C LYS A 132 10.40 -5.93 -0.21
N PRO A 133 11.04 -5.50 0.90
CA PRO A 133 12.26 -4.69 0.82
C PRO A 133 13.38 -5.29 -0.05
N PRO A 134 13.65 -6.62 -0.03
CA PRO A 134 14.62 -7.25 -0.93
C PRO A 134 14.35 -7.08 -2.43
N ASN A 135 13.11 -6.85 -2.83
CA ASN A 135 12.70 -6.70 -4.24
C ASN A 135 12.56 -5.22 -4.65
N LEU A 136 12.93 -4.28 -3.76
CA LEU A 136 13.04 -2.86 -4.06
C LEU A 136 14.50 -2.46 -4.09
N LEU A 137 14.99 -2.16 -5.29
CA LEU A 137 16.38 -1.77 -5.55
C LEU A 137 16.54 -0.26 -5.41
N TYR A 138 17.68 0.21 -4.93
CA TYR A 138 17.91 1.64 -4.72
C TYR A 138 19.21 2.18 -5.34
N LYS A 139 19.18 3.46 -5.69
CA LYS A 139 20.37 4.30 -5.90
C LYS A 139 20.26 5.53 -5.00
N TYR A 140 21.26 5.76 -4.16
CA TYR A 140 21.37 6.91 -3.29
C TYR A 140 22.33 7.93 -3.88
N TYR A 141 21.88 9.17 -3.97
CA TYR A 141 22.69 10.30 -4.38
C TYR A 141 22.76 11.28 -3.19
N PRO A 142 23.94 11.48 -2.59
CA PRO A 142 24.09 12.38 -1.45
C PRO A 142 23.80 13.84 -1.84
N ALA A 143 23.58 14.68 -0.84
CA ALA A 143 23.42 16.11 -1.06
C ALA A 143 24.74 16.72 -1.54
N GLU A 144 24.72 17.39 -2.69
CA GLU A 144 25.91 17.99 -3.30
C GLU A 144 25.54 19.29 -4.04
N LYS A 145 26.41 20.30 -3.97
CA LYS A 145 26.28 21.57 -4.72
C LYS A 145 24.89 22.23 -4.58
N GLY A 146 24.36 22.28 -3.35
CA GLY A 146 23.05 22.88 -3.06
C GLY A 146 21.83 22.03 -3.46
N ARG A 147 22.02 20.80 -3.96
CA ARG A 147 20.94 19.84 -4.21
C ARG A 147 20.73 18.94 -2.99
N SER A 148 19.48 18.75 -2.58
CA SER A 148 19.13 17.81 -1.53
C SER A 148 19.47 16.37 -1.93
N ALA A 149 19.78 15.54 -0.93
CA ALA A 149 19.95 14.11 -1.15
C ALA A 149 18.69 13.52 -1.79
N ARG A 150 18.86 12.52 -2.65
CA ARG A 150 17.76 11.87 -3.38
C ARG A 150 17.97 10.37 -3.46
N VAL A 151 16.86 9.64 -3.39
CA VAL A 151 16.82 8.18 -3.60
C VAL A 151 16.10 7.89 -4.91
N GLU A 152 16.63 6.99 -5.74
CA GLU A 152 15.88 6.35 -6.81
C GLU A 152 15.53 4.93 -6.37
N VAL A 153 14.33 4.46 -6.73
CA VAL A 153 13.81 3.16 -6.36
C VAL A 153 13.30 2.46 -7.61
N ALA A 154 13.61 1.18 -7.76
CA ALA A 154 13.04 0.34 -8.80
C ALA A 154 12.54 -0.99 -8.22
N ALA A 155 11.47 -1.53 -8.79
CA ALA A 155 11.06 -2.90 -8.51
C ALA A 155 11.94 -3.88 -9.29
N GLY A 156 12.42 -4.92 -8.62
CA GLY A 156 13.16 -6.04 -9.18
C GLY A 156 12.48 -7.38 -8.85
N ASP A 157 13.02 -8.47 -9.38
CA ASP A 157 12.49 -9.83 -9.19
C ASP A 157 11.00 -10.01 -9.57
N PHE A 158 10.78 -10.12 -10.88
CA PHE A 158 9.46 -10.30 -11.46
C PHE A 158 9.05 -11.77 -11.62
N GLY A 159 9.73 -12.70 -10.93
CA GLY A 159 9.48 -14.14 -11.07
C GLY A 159 8.04 -14.57 -10.76
N MET A 160 7.36 -13.79 -9.92
CA MET A 160 5.97 -14.03 -9.48
C MET A 160 4.95 -13.13 -10.19
N ALA A 161 5.36 -12.27 -11.12
CA ALA A 161 4.44 -11.35 -11.77
C ALA A 161 3.38 -12.10 -12.60
N THR A 162 2.10 -11.78 -12.40
CA THR A 162 0.96 -12.48 -13.05
C THR A 162 -0.12 -11.49 -13.46
N LEU A 163 -0.85 -11.77 -14.54
CA LEU A 163 -1.98 -10.95 -14.96
C LEU A 163 -3.08 -10.96 -13.90
N LEU A 164 -3.69 -9.81 -13.65
CA LEU A 164 -4.76 -9.68 -12.68
C LEU A 164 -5.97 -10.53 -13.09
N PHE A 165 -6.66 -11.06 -12.10
CA PHE A 165 -7.85 -11.90 -12.21
C PHE A 165 -7.64 -13.23 -12.93
N GLN A 166 -6.40 -13.61 -13.23
CA GLN A 166 -6.07 -14.94 -13.70
C GLN A 166 -5.83 -15.91 -12.54
N GLU A 167 -6.11 -17.18 -12.80
CA GLU A 167 -5.75 -18.28 -11.92
C GLU A 167 -4.25 -18.28 -11.64
N THR A 168 -3.86 -18.44 -10.37
CA THR A 168 -2.45 -18.46 -10.01
C THR A 168 -2.13 -19.43 -8.88
N LYS A 169 -0.89 -19.93 -8.91
CA LYS A 169 -0.29 -20.72 -7.84
C LYS A 169 0.56 -19.88 -6.89
N ILE A 170 0.61 -18.55 -7.09
CA ILE A 170 1.52 -17.66 -6.38
C ILE A 170 1.36 -17.79 -4.88
N ARG A 171 2.51 -18.00 -4.24
CA ARG A 171 2.70 -17.86 -2.80
C ARG A 171 3.94 -16.99 -2.64
N GLY A 172 3.75 -15.67 -2.59
CA GLY A 172 4.81 -14.69 -2.35
C GLY A 172 5.49 -14.92 -1.00
N THR A 173 6.23 -13.95 -0.49
CA THR A 173 6.97 -14.15 0.76
C THR A 173 6.05 -14.20 1.99
N LEU A 174 6.13 -15.26 2.81
CA LEU A 174 5.16 -15.56 3.87
C LEU A 174 4.81 -14.38 4.82
N PRO A 175 5.77 -13.60 5.36
CA PRO A 175 5.47 -12.39 6.12
C PRO A 175 4.61 -11.35 5.40
N PHE A 176 4.67 -11.28 4.07
CA PHE A 176 3.95 -10.30 3.25
C PHE A 176 2.69 -10.88 2.59
N MET A 177 2.37 -12.15 2.87
CA MET A 177 1.27 -12.85 2.25
C MET A 177 -0.07 -12.43 2.87
N ALA A 178 -1.03 -12.04 2.03
CA ALA A 178 -2.35 -11.62 2.47
C ALA A 178 -3.14 -12.80 3.07
N PRO A 179 -3.99 -12.56 4.09
CA PRO A 179 -4.72 -13.62 4.78
C PRO A 179 -5.62 -14.47 3.89
N GLU A 180 -6.21 -13.89 2.86
CA GLU A 180 -7.08 -14.57 1.90
C GLU A 180 -6.31 -15.38 0.83
N MET A 181 -4.97 -15.33 0.83
CA MET A 181 -4.14 -16.24 0.03
C MET A 181 -3.94 -17.59 0.72
N GLU A 182 -4.33 -17.72 2.00
CA GLU A 182 -4.28 -19.01 2.70
C GLU A 182 -5.30 -19.98 2.09
N LYS A 183 -4.88 -21.23 1.87
CA LYS A 183 -5.80 -22.24 1.37
C LYS A 183 -6.81 -22.63 2.47
N PRO A 184 -8.12 -22.63 2.16
CA PRO A 184 -9.12 -23.26 3.01
C PRO A 184 -8.74 -24.69 3.40
N LYS A 185 -9.04 -25.05 4.66
CA LYS A 185 -8.74 -26.35 5.27
C LYS A 185 -9.98 -27.25 5.19
N ASP A 186 -10.46 -27.53 3.99
CA ASP A 186 -11.65 -28.34 3.79
C ASP A 186 -11.27 -29.76 3.35
N LYS A 187 -11.68 -30.76 4.15
CA LYS A 187 -11.45 -32.19 3.90
C LYS A 187 -12.57 -32.84 3.08
N THR A 188 -13.71 -32.18 2.93
CA THR A 188 -14.94 -32.79 2.40
C THR A 188 -15.02 -32.79 0.88
N ASP A 189 -14.24 -31.93 0.20
CA ASP A 189 -14.13 -31.94 -1.27
C ASP A 189 -12.66 -31.79 -1.72
N PRO A 190 -11.91 -32.90 -1.80
CA PRO A 190 -10.54 -32.89 -2.30
C PRO A 190 -10.42 -32.53 -3.80
N GLN A 191 -11.53 -32.57 -4.56
CA GLN A 191 -11.58 -32.19 -5.98
C GLN A 191 -11.87 -30.70 -6.20
N LYS A 192 -12.33 -29.96 -5.18
CA LYS A 192 -12.44 -28.49 -5.24
C LYS A 192 -11.07 -27.88 -5.51
N LYS A 193 -10.79 -27.61 -6.79
CA LYS A 193 -9.66 -26.77 -7.19
C LYS A 193 -9.96 -25.37 -6.65
N LEU A 194 -9.47 -25.09 -5.46
CA LEU A 194 -9.42 -23.73 -4.92
C LEU A 194 -8.37 -22.98 -5.72
N VAL A 195 -8.87 -22.29 -6.74
CA VAL A 195 -8.11 -21.41 -7.60
C VAL A 195 -7.94 -20.09 -6.88
N LEU A 196 -6.69 -19.71 -6.60
CA LEU A 196 -6.39 -18.36 -6.16
C LEU A 196 -6.42 -17.46 -7.40
N LEU A 197 -7.23 -16.40 -7.37
CA LEU A 197 -7.24 -15.39 -8.42
C LEU A 197 -6.27 -14.26 -8.05
N ALA A 198 -5.40 -13.92 -8.99
CA ALA A 198 -4.42 -12.85 -8.85
C ALA A 198 -5.13 -11.51 -8.60
N SER A 199 -5.08 -10.99 -7.37
CA SER A 199 -5.83 -9.78 -6.97
C SER A 199 -4.89 -8.61 -6.65
N PRO A 200 -5.20 -7.38 -7.10
CA PRO A 200 -4.39 -6.20 -6.73
C PRO A 200 -4.31 -5.99 -5.21
N ALA A 201 -5.29 -6.50 -4.45
CA ALA A 201 -5.31 -6.42 -2.99
C ALA A 201 -4.13 -7.15 -2.32
N PHE A 202 -3.52 -8.14 -2.99
CA PHE A 202 -2.34 -8.85 -2.47
C PHE A 202 -1.10 -7.95 -2.50
N ASP A 203 -0.91 -7.24 -3.62
CA ASP A 203 0.19 -6.28 -3.77
C ASP A 203 0.03 -5.08 -2.83
N THR A 204 -1.19 -4.55 -2.67
CA THR A 204 -1.45 -3.49 -1.69
C THR A 204 -1.03 -3.92 -0.29
N TYR A 205 -1.43 -5.13 0.12
CA TYR A 205 -1.13 -5.66 1.45
C TYR A 205 0.37 -5.84 1.66
N ALA A 206 1.05 -6.48 0.69
CA ALA A 206 2.50 -6.67 0.72
C ALA A 206 3.27 -5.35 0.71
N LEU A 207 2.81 -4.35 -0.07
CA LEU A 207 3.41 -3.02 -0.08
C LEU A 207 3.18 -2.27 1.25
N GLY A 208 2.00 -2.41 1.88
CA GLY A 208 1.73 -1.83 3.19
C GLY A 208 2.73 -2.32 4.24
N PHE A 209 2.97 -3.63 4.30
CA PHE A 209 3.99 -4.20 5.17
C PHE A 209 5.42 -3.85 4.77
N THR A 210 5.68 -3.71 3.47
CA THR A 210 6.98 -3.21 3.00
C THR A 210 7.24 -1.82 3.53
N LEU A 211 6.28 -0.89 3.39
CA LEU A 211 6.38 0.46 3.95
C LEU A 211 6.50 0.43 5.47
N SER A 212 5.76 -0.43 6.16
CA SER A 212 5.90 -0.65 7.62
C SER A 212 7.34 -1.02 7.97
N ALA A 213 7.95 -1.96 7.24
CA ALA A 213 9.34 -2.36 7.48
C ALA A 213 10.34 -1.22 7.24
N LEU A 214 10.15 -0.41 6.19
CA LEU A 214 11.02 0.75 5.91
C LEU A 214 10.95 1.79 7.04
N TRP A 215 9.75 2.08 7.55
CA TRP A 215 9.55 3.05 8.65
C TRP A 215 9.98 2.52 10.02
N THR A 216 9.96 1.21 10.25
CA THR A 216 10.54 0.60 11.46
C THR A 216 12.06 0.52 11.40
N SER A 217 12.64 0.28 10.21
CA SER A 217 14.11 0.16 10.05
C SER A 217 14.88 1.43 10.41
N GLY A 218 14.20 2.58 10.47
CA GLY A 218 14.78 3.86 10.91
C GLY A 218 14.97 3.99 12.42
N THR A 219 14.34 3.13 13.23
CA THR A 219 14.42 3.13 14.71
C THR A 219 15.08 1.87 15.23
N GLU A 220 14.61 0.71 14.78
CA GLU A 220 15.11 -0.59 15.20
C GLU A 220 15.02 -1.55 14.01
N TYR A 221 16.12 -2.25 13.71
CA TYR A 221 16.12 -3.30 12.71
C TYR A 221 16.13 -4.68 13.37
N THR A 222 15.20 -5.54 12.94
CA THR A 222 15.21 -6.95 13.29
C THR A 222 15.10 -7.78 12.00
N GLU A 223 15.84 -8.89 11.91
CA GLU A 223 15.74 -9.79 10.74
C GLU A 223 14.34 -10.42 10.62
N ARG A 224 13.56 -10.42 11.70
CA ARG A 224 12.20 -10.97 11.75
C ARG A 224 11.18 -9.84 11.84
N TYR A 225 10.33 -9.71 10.82
CA TYR A 225 9.32 -8.65 10.75
C TYR A 225 8.40 -8.58 11.99
N SER A 226 8.19 -7.35 12.48
CA SER A 226 7.49 -7.06 13.74
C SER A 226 6.05 -7.56 13.77
N TRP A 227 5.31 -7.47 12.66
CA TRP A 227 3.94 -7.97 12.61
C TRP A 227 3.87 -9.50 12.72
N VAL A 228 4.92 -10.22 12.33
CA VAL A 228 5.02 -11.67 12.52
C VAL A 228 5.35 -11.99 13.98
N THR A 229 6.36 -11.35 14.54
CA THR A 229 6.89 -11.67 15.88
C THR A 229 6.03 -11.14 17.02
N GLN A 230 5.36 -10.00 16.84
CA GLN A 230 4.60 -9.34 17.90
C GLN A 230 3.08 -9.53 17.78
N CYS A 231 2.58 -9.91 16.60
CA CYS A 231 1.15 -10.03 16.32
C CYS A 231 0.75 -11.44 15.90
N ILE A 232 1.27 -11.96 14.79
CA ILE A 232 0.80 -13.25 14.25
C ILE A 232 1.19 -14.40 15.17
N ARG A 233 2.49 -14.61 15.40
CA ARG A 233 2.97 -15.77 16.19
C ARG A 233 2.43 -15.79 17.62
N PRO A 234 2.39 -14.67 18.37
CA PRO A 234 1.83 -14.67 19.72
C PRO A 234 0.33 -14.98 19.79
N SER A 235 -0.40 -14.78 18.70
CA SER A 235 -1.84 -15.02 18.64
C SER A 235 -2.22 -16.42 18.13
N MET A 236 -1.25 -17.20 17.64
CA MET A 236 -1.44 -18.59 17.24
C MET A 236 -1.53 -19.46 18.50
N THR A 237 -2.75 -19.85 18.88
CA THR A 237 -3.01 -20.47 20.20
C THR A 237 -3.03 -21.99 20.24
N THR A 238 -2.77 -22.68 19.14
CA THR A 238 -2.82 -24.16 19.11
C THR A 238 -1.45 -24.81 19.07
N SER A 239 -1.24 -25.83 19.91
CA SER A 239 -0.13 -26.78 19.78
C SER A 239 -0.12 -27.36 18.36
N GLY A 240 0.98 -27.19 17.64
CA GLY A 240 1.17 -27.69 16.27
C GLY A 240 0.96 -26.67 15.14
N GLN A 241 0.47 -25.45 15.40
CA GLN A 241 0.48 -24.40 14.39
C GLN A 241 1.90 -23.83 14.23
N SER A 242 2.37 -23.70 12.98
CA SER A 242 3.65 -23.07 12.66
C SER A 242 3.48 -22.01 11.58
N PHE A 243 4.15 -20.86 11.75
CA PHE A 243 4.18 -19.82 10.71
C PHE A 243 5.18 -20.22 9.62
N THR A 244 4.78 -21.19 8.80
CA THR A 244 5.59 -21.78 7.72
C THR A 244 4.80 -21.86 6.43
N PHE A 245 5.50 -21.87 5.29
CA PHE A 245 4.86 -22.08 3.98
C PHE A 245 4.12 -23.42 3.91
N GLN A 246 4.67 -24.47 4.53
CA GLN A 246 4.04 -25.79 4.56
C GLN A 246 2.65 -25.71 5.21
N GLN A 247 2.55 -25.11 6.41
CA GLN A 247 1.27 -24.92 7.09
C GLN A 247 0.31 -24.09 6.23
N PHE A 248 0.77 -22.97 5.67
CA PHE A 248 -0.05 -22.07 4.85
C PHE A 248 -0.60 -22.74 3.59
N SER A 249 0.20 -23.62 3.00
CA SER A 249 -0.12 -24.35 1.79
C SER A 249 -0.96 -25.60 1.97
N SER A 250 -0.97 -26.14 3.19
CA SER A 250 -1.62 -27.39 3.51
C SER A 250 -3.12 -27.29 3.29
N ARG A 251 -3.75 -28.38 2.83
CA ARG A 251 -5.21 -28.55 2.83
C ARG A 251 -5.74 -29.03 4.18
N GLU A 252 -4.84 -29.36 5.09
CA GLU A 252 -5.14 -29.95 6.39
C GLU A 252 -4.58 -29.09 7.54
N GLY A 253 -5.11 -29.32 8.74
CA GLY A 253 -4.74 -28.60 9.95
C GLY A 253 -5.49 -27.28 10.11
N ALA A 254 -5.14 -26.53 11.15
CA ALA A 254 -5.75 -25.24 11.43
C ALA A 254 -5.25 -24.14 10.47
N LEU A 255 -6.11 -23.15 10.21
CA LEU A 255 -5.72 -21.93 9.51
C LEU A 255 -4.70 -21.14 10.34
N VAL A 256 -3.69 -20.58 9.69
CA VAL A 256 -2.76 -19.62 10.29
C VAL A 256 -3.50 -18.30 10.55
N TYR A 257 -4.30 -17.84 9.60
CA TYR A 257 -5.13 -16.64 9.75
C TYR A 257 -6.56 -17.02 10.14
N ASP A 258 -6.71 -17.58 11.34
CA ASP A 258 -8.02 -17.67 11.99
C ASP A 258 -8.53 -16.28 12.43
N GLU A 259 -9.75 -16.24 12.96
CA GLU A 259 -10.37 -14.99 13.40
C GLU A 259 -9.56 -14.27 14.49
N LYS A 260 -8.95 -15.03 15.41
CA LYS A 260 -8.15 -14.47 16.50
C LYS A 260 -6.91 -13.78 15.96
N VAL A 261 -6.17 -14.42 15.06
CA VAL A 261 -4.98 -13.85 14.43
C VAL A 261 -5.36 -12.62 13.60
N ARG A 262 -6.47 -12.67 12.85
CA ARG A 262 -6.97 -11.51 12.07
C ARG A 262 -7.29 -10.31 12.96
N GLN A 263 -8.01 -10.51 14.06
CA GLN A 263 -8.34 -9.43 14.99
C GLN A 263 -7.08 -8.85 15.66
N HIS A 264 -6.16 -9.71 16.10
CA HIS A 264 -4.92 -9.25 16.72
C HIS A 264 -4.05 -8.49 15.73
N LEU A 265 -3.91 -8.97 14.49
CA LEU A 265 -3.15 -8.27 13.46
C LEU A 265 -3.75 -6.88 13.18
N THR A 266 -5.08 -6.79 13.06
CA THR A 266 -5.79 -5.51 12.89
C THR A 266 -5.47 -4.53 14.02
N ARG A 267 -5.56 -4.96 15.29
CA ARG A 267 -5.22 -4.13 16.46
C ARG A 267 -3.73 -3.77 16.50
N CYS A 268 -2.86 -4.65 16.02
CA CYS A 268 -1.42 -4.45 16.02
C CYS A 268 -0.97 -3.32 15.09
N MET A 269 -1.66 -3.19 13.95
CA MET A 269 -1.38 -2.21 12.91
C MET A 269 -2.14 -0.88 13.10
N LYS A 270 -3.17 -0.86 13.95
CA LYS A 270 -3.93 0.36 14.30
C LYS A 270 -3.03 1.35 15.06
N GLU A 271 -3.39 2.64 15.02
CA GLU A 271 -2.75 3.69 15.82
C GLU A 271 -2.60 3.27 17.29
N GLY A 272 -1.38 3.36 17.84
CA GLY A 272 -1.05 2.91 19.20
C GLY A 272 -0.87 1.39 19.36
N GLY A 273 -1.03 0.62 18.29
CA GLY A 273 -0.76 -0.82 18.24
C GLY A 273 0.73 -1.16 18.37
N LYS A 274 1.04 -2.45 18.58
CA LYS A 274 2.43 -2.87 18.85
C LYS A 274 3.39 -2.54 17.70
N VAL A 275 2.97 -2.72 16.44
CA VAL A 275 3.80 -2.39 15.27
C VAL A 275 3.88 -0.88 15.07
N ASP A 276 2.77 -0.17 15.24
CA ASP A 276 2.71 1.29 15.10
C ASP A 276 3.68 2.02 16.05
N LYS A 277 3.83 1.50 17.28
CA LYS A 277 4.78 2.02 18.27
C LYS A 277 6.25 1.89 17.87
N LEU A 278 6.58 1.03 16.90
CA LEU A 278 7.96 0.82 16.44
C LEU A 278 8.33 1.73 15.28
N TYR A 279 7.37 2.41 14.66
CA TYR A 279 7.67 3.32 13.56
C TYR A 279 8.56 4.48 14.01
N HIS A 280 9.36 4.98 13.07
CA HIS A 280 10.16 6.19 13.24
C HIS A 280 9.36 7.31 13.92
N VAL A 281 9.93 7.93 14.95
CA VAL A 281 9.27 8.97 15.78
C VAL A 281 8.67 10.11 14.95
N ASN A 282 9.36 10.51 13.89
CA ASN A 282 8.91 11.58 12.99
C ASN A 282 7.99 11.13 11.84
N MET A 283 7.47 9.90 11.87
CA MET A 283 6.53 9.39 10.87
C MET A 283 5.18 10.12 10.97
N PRO A 284 4.73 10.81 9.90
CA PRO A 284 3.45 11.52 9.95
C PRO A 284 2.28 10.57 10.14
N LEU A 285 1.30 11.00 10.94
CA LEU A 285 0.09 10.21 11.23
C LEU A 285 -0.65 9.74 9.98
N LEU A 286 -0.72 10.59 8.95
CA LEU A 286 -1.33 10.22 7.68
C LEU A 286 -0.68 8.97 7.04
N ILE A 287 0.65 8.85 7.10
CA ILE A 287 1.34 7.65 6.57
C ILE A 287 0.99 6.42 7.41
N ARG A 288 0.90 6.56 8.74
CA ARG A 288 0.53 5.47 9.66
C ARG A 288 -0.86 4.91 9.32
N ILE A 289 -1.85 5.81 9.20
CA ILE A 289 -3.22 5.46 8.83
C ILE A 289 -3.28 4.81 7.45
N LYS A 290 -2.53 5.33 6.46
CA LYS A 290 -2.52 4.73 5.13
C LYS A 290 -1.86 3.35 5.11
N ILE A 291 -0.80 3.11 5.87
CA ILE A 291 -0.23 1.75 6.02
C ILE A 291 -1.27 0.82 6.64
N GLN A 292 -1.96 1.24 7.71
CA GLN A 292 -3.04 0.46 8.32
C GLN A 292 -4.12 0.08 7.28
N GLN A 293 -4.57 1.04 6.46
CA GLN A 293 -5.56 0.83 5.41
C GLN A 293 -5.06 -0.09 4.28
N MET A 294 -3.77 -0.06 3.95
CA MET A 294 -3.17 -0.98 2.98
C MET A 294 -3.11 -2.41 3.53
N THR A 295 -2.86 -2.56 4.83
CA THR A 295 -2.75 -3.84 5.53
C THR A 295 -4.07 -4.32 6.15
N ASP A 296 -5.21 -3.78 5.72
CA ASP A 296 -6.51 -4.20 6.25
C ASP A 296 -6.72 -5.71 6.06
N ILE A 297 -7.25 -6.40 7.07
CA ILE A 297 -7.48 -7.85 6.94
C ILE A 297 -8.55 -8.19 5.89
N HIS A 298 -9.47 -7.27 5.61
CA HIS A 298 -10.56 -7.48 4.68
C HIS A 298 -10.19 -6.90 3.31
N PRO A 299 -10.00 -7.74 2.28
CA PRO A 299 -9.42 -7.29 1.00
C PRO A 299 -10.24 -6.20 0.30
N GLN A 300 -11.57 -6.19 0.47
CA GLN A 300 -12.44 -5.15 -0.08
C GLN A 300 -12.27 -3.78 0.59
N ALA A 301 -11.85 -3.74 1.86
CA ALA A 301 -11.61 -2.49 2.58
C ALA A 301 -10.18 -1.94 2.37
N ARG A 302 -9.30 -2.71 1.70
CA ARG A 302 -7.95 -2.25 1.39
C ARG A 302 -7.99 -1.18 0.31
N VAL A 303 -7.25 -0.11 0.57
CA VAL A 303 -7.11 1.00 -0.37
C VAL A 303 -6.32 0.63 -1.62
N SER A 304 -6.71 1.19 -2.76
CA SER A 304 -6.04 0.95 -4.04
C SER A 304 -4.63 1.60 -4.07
N LEU A 305 -3.71 1.03 -4.86
CA LEU A 305 -2.40 1.64 -5.08
C LEU A 305 -2.49 3.00 -5.78
N ARG A 306 -3.52 3.21 -6.62
CA ARG A 306 -3.78 4.50 -7.28
C ARG A 306 -4.10 5.57 -6.24
N HIS A 307 -5.01 5.28 -5.33
CA HIS A 307 -5.37 6.15 -4.21
C HIS A 307 -4.15 6.48 -3.35
N ILE A 308 -3.40 5.47 -2.92
CA ILE A 308 -2.20 5.65 -2.09
C ILE A 308 -1.15 6.54 -2.77
N ARG A 309 -0.94 6.38 -4.08
CA ARG A 309 -0.06 7.27 -4.86
C ARG A 309 -0.54 8.71 -4.83
N PHE A 310 -1.84 8.96 -5.02
CA PHE A 310 -2.36 10.32 -4.98
C PHE A 310 -2.25 10.95 -3.60
N PHE A 311 -2.57 10.21 -2.54
CA PHE A 311 -2.45 10.69 -1.16
C PHE A 311 -1.02 11.05 -0.80
N PHE A 312 -0.06 10.13 -0.97
CA PHE A 312 1.32 10.40 -0.58
C PHE A 312 2.01 11.43 -1.47
N LYS A 313 1.69 11.48 -2.77
CA LYS A 313 2.22 12.54 -3.64
C LYS A 313 1.67 13.91 -3.22
N THR A 314 0.38 14.01 -2.93
CA THR A 314 -0.25 15.26 -2.49
C THR A 314 0.34 15.71 -1.15
N PHE A 315 0.34 14.82 -0.15
CA PHE A 315 0.90 15.08 1.17
C PHE A 315 2.38 15.49 1.10
N GLY A 316 3.21 14.76 0.37
CA GLY A 316 4.64 15.06 0.27
C GLY A 316 4.95 16.39 -0.44
N VAL A 317 4.07 16.88 -1.30
CA VAL A 317 4.21 18.22 -1.89
C VAL A 317 3.71 19.29 -0.91
N LEU A 318 2.56 19.10 -0.27
CA LEU A 318 2.03 20.03 0.73
C LEU A 318 2.96 20.18 1.95
N ASP A 319 3.48 19.09 2.50
CA ASP A 319 4.43 19.10 3.62
C ASP A 319 5.70 19.89 3.28
N ARG A 320 6.20 19.79 2.04
CA ARG A 320 7.34 20.59 1.58
C ARG A 320 6.99 22.06 1.45
N LEU A 321 5.88 22.39 0.78
CA LEU A 321 5.43 23.77 0.60
C LEU A 321 5.18 24.47 1.95
N GLN A 322 4.67 23.75 2.95
CA GLN A 322 4.44 24.28 4.30
C GLN A 322 5.74 24.59 5.07
N ARG A 323 6.86 23.95 4.71
CA ARG A 323 8.17 24.10 5.37
C ARG A 323 9.11 25.04 4.61
N GLU A 324 8.83 25.29 3.34
CA GLU A 324 9.62 26.22 2.54
C GLU A 324 9.37 27.65 3.07
N PRO A 325 10.42 28.42 3.42
CA PRO A 325 10.24 29.81 3.83
C PRO A 325 9.64 30.61 2.68
N SER A 326 8.72 31.54 3.00
CA SER A 326 8.17 32.48 2.01
C SER A 326 9.31 33.31 1.43
N ARG A 327 9.64 33.12 0.15
CA ARG A 327 10.72 33.85 -0.53
C ARG A 327 10.15 34.84 -1.54
N SER A 328 10.72 36.03 -1.54
CA SER A 328 10.20 37.23 -2.18
C SER A 328 10.81 37.56 -3.55
N ASP A 329 11.67 36.69 -4.10
CA ASP A 329 12.28 36.92 -5.42
C ASP A 329 11.44 36.36 -6.59
N GLY A 330 11.56 36.97 -7.77
CA GLY A 330 10.76 36.61 -8.95
C GLY A 330 10.98 35.19 -9.47
N ARG A 331 12.20 34.65 -9.34
CA ARG A 331 12.54 33.30 -9.83
C ARG A 331 11.99 32.21 -8.90
N ASP A 332 11.96 32.45 -7.60
CA ASP A 332 11.35 31.58 -6.61
C ASP A 332 9.83 31.57 -6.73
N MET A 333 9.21 32.70 -7.10
CA MET A 333 7.77 32.75 -7.43
C MET A 333 7.41 31.88 -8.63
N GLU A 334 8.14 31.96 -9.74
CA GLU A 334 7.90 31.11 -10.93
C GLU A 334 8.02 29.62 -10.59
N ARG A 335 9.08 29.25 -9.87
CA ARG A 335 9.31 27.86 -9.45
C ARG A 335 8.20 27.35 -8.52
N THR A 336 7.74 28.20 -7.61
CA THR A 336 6.63 27.88 -6.70
C THR A 336 5.32 27.75 -7.48
N GLN A 337 5.07 28.64 -8.45
CA GLN A 337 3.91 28.56 -9.33
C GLN A 337 3.90 27.27 -10.15
N GLU A 338 5.05 26.81 -10.64
CA GLU A 338 5.16 25.53 -11.32
C GLU A 338 4.84 24.34 -10.39
N LYS A 339 5.38 24.34 -9.16
CA LYS A 339 5.05 23.31 -8.15
C LYS A 339 3.56 23.30 -7.84
N LEU A 340 2.95 24.47 -7.64
CA LEU A 340 1.51 24.61 -7.36
C LEU A 340 0.66 24.18 -8.54
N SER A 341 1.04 24.51 -9.77
CA SER A 341 0.35 24.04 -10.98
C SER A 341 0.37 22.51 -11.06
N ARG A 342 1.55 21.89 -10.88
CA ARG A 342 1.69 20.41 -10.87
C ARG A 342 0.92 19.75 -9.71
N LEU A 343 0.82 20.40 -8.55
CA LEU A 343 0.04 19.93 -7.41
C LEU A 343 -1.46 19.96 -7.75
N GLN A 344 -1.94 21.06 -8.32
CA GLN A 344 -3.35 21.26 -8.67
C GLN A 344 -3.81 20.45 -9.88
N GLN A 345 -2.89 19.84 -10.62
CA GLN A 345 -3.19 18.82 -11.63
C GLN A 345 -3.46 17.43 -11.03
N LEU A 346 -3.21 17.22 -9.74
CA LEU A 346 -3.54 15.95 -9.08
C LEU A 346 -5.05 15.86 -8.84
N GLN A 347 -5.68 14.75 -9.26
CA GLN A 347 -7.12 14.51 -9.10
C GLN A 347 -7.60 14.72 -7.66
N LEU A 348 -6.84 14.22 -6.67
CA LEU A 348 -7.17 14.41 -5.25
C LEU A 348 -7.16 15.89 -4.85
N VAL A 349 -6.25 16.70 -5.37
CA VAL A 349 -6.19 18.15 -5.06
C VAL A 349 -7.33 18.89 -5.74
N GLN A 350 -7.65 18.56 -6.98
CA GLN A 350 -8.82 19.12 -7.68
C GLN A 350 -10.11 18.85 -6.89
N PHE A 351 -10.26 17.60 -6.41
CA PHE A 351 -11.34 17.22 -5.51
C PHE A 351 -11.32 18.05 -4.22
N LEU A 352 -10.18 18.15 -3.52
CA LEU A 352 -10.10 18.90 -2.26
C LEU A 352 -10.44 20.39 -2.43
N LEU A 353 -9.93 21.04 -3.47
CA LEU A 353 -10.24 22.43 -3.77
C LEU A 353 -11.74 22.63 -4.02
N PHE A 354 -12.34 21.72 -4.80
CA PHE A 354 -13.79 21.67 -4.97
C PHE A 354 -14.47 21.50 -3.61
N TYR A 355 -14.17 20.43 -2.88
CA TYR A 355 -14.78 20.03 -1.60
C TYR A 355 -14.68 21.10 -0.50
N LEU A 356 -13.65 21.93 -0.53
CA LEU A 356 -13.42 23.00 0.46
C LEU A 356 -13.85 24.40 -0.02
N ARG A 357 -14.36 24.56 -1.26
CA ARG A 357 -14.66 25.88 -1.88
C ARG A 357 -13.42 26.77 -1.97
N MET A 358 -12.25 26.17 -2.14
CA MET A 358 -11.00 26.91 -2.22
C MET A 358 -10.74 27.36 -3.65
N LYS A 359 -10.34 28.62 -3.82
CA LYS A 359 -9.77 29.10 -5.07
C LYS A 359 -8.43 28.39 -5.35
N PRO A 360 -8.01 28.28 -6.63
CA PRO A 360 -6.68 27.79 -6.95
C PRO A 360 -5.57 28.54 -6.18
N LEU A 361 -4.58 27.79 -5.73
CA LEU A 361 -3.39 28.28 -5.05
C LEU A 361 -2.47 28.97 -6.07
N THR A 362 -1.95 30.13 -5.70
CA THR A 362 -1.06 30.94 -6.55
C THR A 362 0.17 31.36 -5.77
N ALA A 363 1.31 31.47 -6.44
CA ALA A 363 2.57 31.89 -5.81
C ALA A 363 2.60 33.37 -5.39
N VAL A 364 1.61 34.17 -5.82
CA VAL A 364 1.50 35.61 -5.53
C VAL A 364 1.03 35.88 -4.10
N LYS A 365 0.36 34.91 -3.45
CA LYS A 365 -0.12 35.02 -2.08
C LYS A 365 0.55 34.01 -1.16
N ASP A 366 0.59 34.32 0.14
CA ASP A 366 0.87 33.31 1.15
C ASP A 366 -0.30 32.32 1.20
N ASN A 367 0.02 31.02 1.11
CA ASN A 367 -0.95 29.93 1.10
C ASN A 367 -0.79 29.03 2.34
N LEU A 368 -0.06 29.47 3.38
CA LEU A 368 0.25 28.62 4.53
C LEU A 368 -1.02 28.07 5.21
N SER A 369 -2.06 28.90 5.35
CA SER A 369 -3.35 28.49 5.90
C SER A 369 -4.06 27.47 5.02
N GLU A 370 -4.03 27.66 3.70
CA GLU A 370 -4.58 26.73 2.71
C GLU A 370 -3.84 25.39 2.71
N TYR A 371 -2.51 25.38 2.82
CA TYR A 371 -1.74 24.14 2.92
C TYR A 371 -2.10 23.35 4.19
N LYS A 372 -2.26 24.05 5.33
CA LYS A 372 -2.70 23.44 6.59
C LYS A 372 -4.10 22.85 6.48
N LEU A 373 -5.04 23.59 5.88
CA LEU A 373 -6.40 23.12 5.68
C LEU A 373 -6.43 21.88 4.77
N LEU A 374 -5.71 21.89 3.64
CA LEU A 374 -5.61 20.73 2.75
C LEU A 374 -5.01 19.51 3.46
N ASN A 375 -3.95 19.70 4.25
CA ASN A 375 -3.34 18.62 5.03
C ASN A 375 -4.29 18.07 6.11
N GLN A 376 -5.05 18.93 6.79
CA GLN A 376 -6.06 18.51 7.76
C GLN A 376 -7.17 17.71 7.07
N THR A 377 -7.70 18.20 5.95
CA THR A 377 -8.76 17.49 5.22
C THR A 377 -8.27 16.16 4.66
N LEU A 378 -7.01 16.05 4.22
CA LEU A 378 -6.42 14.75 3.86
C LEU A 378 -6.42 13.77 5.04
N LEU A 379 -6.13 14.24 6.25
CA LEU A 379 -6.17 13.44 7.45
C LEU A 379 -7.61 13.01 7.80
N ASP A 380 -8.56 13.93 7.73
CA ASP A 380 -9.99 13.65 8.00
C ASP A 380 -10.54 12.62 7.00
N LEU A 381 -10.23 12.76 5.72
CA LEU A 381 -10.59 11.76 4.70
C LEU A 381 -9.91 10.42 4.95
N ALA A 382 -8.64 10.42 5.37
CA ALA A 382 -7.95 9.20 5.71
C ALA A 382 -8.54 8.51 6.94
N ARG A 383 -9.10 9.25 7.90
CA ARG A 383 -9.84 8.70 9.04
C ARG A 383 -11.26 8.25 8.70
N GLY A 384 -11.75 8.59 7.52
CA GLY A 384 -13.13 8.29 7.12
C GLY A 384 -14.14 9.20 7.79
N GLU A 385 -13.75 10.41 8.22
CA GLU A 385 -14.64 11.36 8.92
C GLU A 385 -15.98 11.60 8.19
N PRO A 386 -16.04 11.76 6.84
CA PRO A 386 -17.33 11.90 6.17
C PRO A 386 -18.26 10.71 6.37
N ILE A 387 -17.71 9.49 6.48
CA ILE A 387 -18.49 8.27 6.75
C ILE A 387 -18.97 8.27 8.19
N HIS A 388 -18.08 8.52 9.15
CA HIS A 388 -18.43 8.54 10.58
C HIS A 388 -19.47 9.61 10.91
N GLU A 389 -19.40 10.78 10.28
CA GLU A 389 -20.39 11.83 10.46
C GLU A 389 -21.76 11.44 9.89
N ALA A 390 -21.81 10.89 8.67
CA ALA A 390 -23.06 10.42 8.07
C ALA A 390 -23.69 9.25 8.87
N VAL A 391 -22.86 8.33 9.38
CA VAL A 391 -23.31 7.28 10.30
C VAL A 391 -23.90 7.90 11.57
N SER A 392 -23.25 8.91 12.16
CA SER A 392 -23.72 9.53 13.40
C SER A 392 -25.04 10.28 13.24
N GLN A 393 -25.33 10.78 12.03
CA GLN A 393 -26.59 11.44 11.67
C GLN A 393 -27.71 10.45 11.31
N THR A 394 -27.35 9.23 10.90
CA THR A 394 -28.30 8.25 10.37
C THR A 394 -28.62 7.13 11.36
N ILE A 395 -27.62 6.68 12.12
CA ILE A 395 -27.66 5.48 12.95
C ILE A 395 -27.50 5.89 14.41
N SER A 396 -28.54 5.59 15.18
CA SER A 396 -28.53 5.77 16.62
C SER A 396 -27.72 4.66 17.31
N PRO A 397 -27.01 4.99 18.41
CA PRO A 397 -26.34 3.99 19.23
C PRO A 397 -27.40 3.10 19.88
N LEU A 398 -27.05 1.84 20.15
CA LEU A 398 -27.98 0.95 20.84
C LEU A 398 -28.21 1.46 22.27
N PRO A 399 -29.46 1.46 22.77
CA PRO A 399 -29.72 1.86 24.14
C PRO A 399 -29.08 0.84 25.10
N LEU A 400 -28.64 1.30 26.27
CA LEU A 400 -28.02 0.44 27.30
C LEU A 400 -28.92 -0.75 27.70
N SER A 401 -30.24 -0.63 27.56
CA SER A 401 -31.20 -1.71 27.80
C SER A 401 -30.98 -2.91 26.87
N SER A 402 -30.57 -2.69 25.62
CA SER A 402 -30.31 -3.75 24.64
C SER A 402 -29.17 -4.69 25.05
N PHE A 403 -28.27 -4.24 25.94
CA PHE A 403 -27.20 -5.06 26.49
C PHE A 403 -27.56 -5.75 27.82
N ARG A 404 -28.64 -5.32 28.49
CA ARG A 404 -29.12 -5.91 29.75
C ARG A 404 -29.99 -7.15 29.54
N GLU A 405 -30.61 -7.26 28.37
CA GLU A 405 -31.46 -8.41 28.00
C GLU A 405 -30.66 -9.63 27.53
N ILE A 406 -29.33 -9.54 27.48
CA ILE A 406 -28.44 -10.66 27.19
C ILE A 406 -28.27 -11.48 28.49
N PRO A 407 -28.79 -12.71 28.58
CA PRO A 407 -28.80 -13.47 29.83
C PRO A 407 -27.37 -13.79 30.28
N VAL A 408 -26.95 -13.16 31.38
CA VAL A 408 -25.67 -13.43 32.03
C VAL A 408 -25.80 -14.71 32.87
N GLY A 409 -25.67 -15.88 32.23
CA GLY A 409 -25.75 -17.15 32.97
C GLY A 409 -25.34 -18.38 32.15
N GLY A 410 -24.18 -18.95 32.50
CA GLY A 410 -23.71 -20.28 32.07
C GLY A 410 -23.10 -20.33 30.67
N ASP A 411 -21.79 -20.55 30.58
CA ASP A 411 -20.99 -20.68 29.33
C ASP A 411 -20.84 -19.43 28.44
N ARG A 412 -20.22 -18.39 29.04
CA ARG A 412 -19.82 -17.07 28.45
C ARG A 412 -19.14 -17.06 27.07
N GLU A 413 -18.69 -18.19 26.53
CA GLU A 413 -17.96 -18.22 25.25
C GLU A 413 -18.79 -18.69 24.05
N LYS A 414 -19.97 -19.30 24.24
CA LYS A 414 -20.71 -19.94 23.13
C LYS A 414 -22.07 -19.30 22.80
N THR A 415 -22.66 -18.53 23.70
CA THR A 415 -24.03 -17.99 23.55
C THR A 415 -24.12 -16.47 23.41
N ASP A 416 -23.11 -15.71 23.86
CA ASP A 416 -23.16 -14.24 23.85
C ASP A 416 -22.80 -13.62 22.49
N ALA A 417 -21.84 -14.21 21.77
CA ALA A 417 -21.35 -13.69 20.49
C ALA A 417 -22.40 -13.67 19.36
N PRO A 418 -23.29 -14.68 19.21
CA PRO A 418 -24.36 -14.66 18.20
C PRO A 418 -25.45 -13.62 18.47
N VAL A 419 -25.76 -13.35 19.76
CA VAL A 419 -26.77 -12.36 20.14
C VAL A 419 -26.24 -10.94 19.95
N LEU A 420 -25.01 -10.67 20.39
CA LEU A 420 -24.31 -9.40 20.15
C LEU A 420 -24.11 -9.13 18.65
N SER A 421 -23.75 -10.14 17.86
CA SER A 421 -23.56 -9.96 16.41
C SER A 421 -24.88 -9.67 15.69
N THR A 422 -26.00 -10.20 16.18
CA THR A 422 -27.34 -9.92 15.64
C THR A 422 -27.83 -8.51 16.04
N LEU A 423 -27.58 -8.09 17.28
CA LEU A 423 -27.94 -6.74 17.77
C LEU A 423 -27.18 -5.63 17.04
N VAL A 424 -25.91 -5.89 16.73
CA VAL A 424 -25.02 -4.92 16.06
C VAL A 424 -25.06 -5.08 14.52
N ALA A 425 -25.88 -6.00 14.00
CA ALA A 425 -26.03 -6.21 12.57
C ALA A 425 -26.45 -4.91 11.85
N VAL A 426 -25.79 -4.65 10.72
CA VAL A 426 -26.06 -3.48 9.88
C VAL A 426 -26.95 -3.91 8.73
N LYS A 427 -28.09 -3.25 8.57
CA LYS A 427 -29.06 -3.54 7.50
C LYS A 427 -28.64 -2.84 6.21
N ASP A 428 -28.98 -3.43 5.06
CA ASP A 428 -28.66 -2.84 3.75
C ASP A 428 -29.31 -1.46 3.56
N GLU A 429 -30.49 -1.22 4.15
CA GLU A 429 -31.13 0.09 4.12
C GLU A 429 -30.32 1.15 4.89
N GLU A 430 -29.69 0.78 6.01
CA GLU A 430 -28.81 1.67 6.79
C GLU A 430 -27.57 2.04 5.96
N ILE A 431 -26.95 1.05 5.31
CA ILE A 431 -25.78 1.26 4.43
C ILE A 431 -26.15 2.19 3.27
N SER A 432 -27.30 1.95 2.63
CA SER A 432 -27.79 2.75 1.51
C SER A 432 -28.04 4.20 1.91
N LEU A 433 -28.69 4.42 3.07
CA LEU A 433 -29.00 5.76 3.58
C LEU A 433 -27.72 6.54 3.92
N VAL A 434 -26.77 5.92 4.63
CA VAL A 434 -25.46 6.53 4.92
C VAL A 434 -24.71 6.84 3.63
N SER A 435 -24.69 5.90 2.67
CA SER A 435 -24.02 6.09 1.38
C SER A 435 -24.58 7.27 0.60
N LYS A 436 -25.91 7.45 0.62
CA LYS A 436 -26.58 8.58 0.00
C LYS A 436 -26.19 9.91 0.67
N GLN A 437 -26.12 9.95 1.99
CA GLN A 437 -25.69 11.15 2.73
C GLN A 437 -24.22 11.50 2.42
N VAL A 438 -23.32 10.52 2.46
CA VAL A 438 -21.91 10.74 2.12
C VAL A 438 -21.77 11.24 0.68
N ARG A 439 -22.48 10.62 -0.27
CA ARG A 439 -22.49 11.07 -1.67
C ARG A 439 -22.96 12.52 -1.77
N GLY A 440 -24.11 12.87 -1.20
CA GLY A 440 -24.64 14.24 -1.21
C GLY A 440 -23.64 15.25 -0.64
N LYS A 441 -23.01 14.94 0.49
CA LYS A 441 -22.01 15.82 1.13
C LYS A 441 -20.75 16.00 0.27
N ILE A 442 -20.19 14.92 -0.26
CA ILE A 442 -18.92 14.94 -1.01
C ILE A 442 -19.10 15.55 -2.40
N THR A 443 -20.25 15.29 -3.05
CA THR A 443 -20.55 15.85 -4.38
C THR A 443 -21.25 17.21 -4.31
N ARG A 444 -21.68 17.63 -3.11
CA ARG A 444 -22.54 18.81 -2.89
C ARG A 444 -23.82 18.74 -3.70
N ASP A 445 -24.44 17.56 -3.66
CA ASP A 445 -25.67 17.25 -4.39
C ASP A 445 -25.55 17.45 -5.92
N ALA A 446 -24.32 17.54 -6.45
CA ALA A 446 -24.09 17.55 -7.88
C ALA A 446 -24.55 16.22 -8.47
N LYS A 447 -25.28 16.30 -9.58
CA LYS A 447 -25.71 15.12 -10.34
C LYS A 447 -24.49 14.49 -11.00
N ILE A 448 -24.09 13.32 -10.49
CA ILE A 448 -23.02 12.50 -11.06
C ILE A 448 -23.55 11.11 -11.39
N THR A 449 -22.98 10.50 -12.43
CA THR A 449 -23.24 9.11 -12.82
C THR A 449 -22.65 8.13 -11.79
N GLU A 450 -23.06 6.86 -11.86
CA GLU A 450 -22.49 5.81 -10.99
C GLU A 450 -21.00 5.58 -11.25
N ASP A 451 -20.55 5.67 -12.50
CA ASP A 451 -19.12 5.52 -12.81
C ASP A 451 -18.29 6.66 -12.21
N GLN A 452 -18.80 7.90 -12.28
CA GLN A 452 -18.17 9.05 -11.61
C GLN A 452 -18.18 8.90 -10.09
N TRP A 453 -19.23 8.31 -9.52
CA TRP A 453 -19.28 8.03 -8.09
C TRP A 453 -18.25 6.97 -7.69
N ASN A 454 -18.13 5.89 -8.45
CA ASN A 454 -17.12 4.85 -8.23
C ASN A 454 -15.68 5.39 -8.34
N ASP A 455 -15.41 6.24 -9.33
CA ASP A 455 -14.12 6.92 -9.47
C ASP A 455 -13.84 7.86 -8.29
N LEU A 456 -14.88 8.51 -7.76
CA LEU A 456 -14.76 9.38 -6.59
C LEU A 456 -14.50 8.57 -5.31
N LEU A 457 -15.15 7.41 -5.15
CA LEU A 457 -14.87 6.49 -4.05
C LEU A 457 -13.42 6.01 -4.05
N ASP A 458 -12.88 5.61 -5.21
CA ASP A 458 -11.46 5.26 -5.34
C ASP A 458 -10.56 6.48 -5.06
N THR A 459 -10.90 7.65 -5.59
CA THR A 459 -10.09 8.87 -5.39
C THR A 459 -10.04 9.29 -3.91
N VAL A 460 -11.19 9.29 -3.23
CA VAL A 460 -11.36 9.86 -1.88
C VAL A 460 -11.08 8.83 -0.78
N PHE A 461 -11.60 7.62 -0.93
CA PHE A 461 -11.51 6.55 0.08
C PHE A 461 -10.63 5.39 -0.35
N GLY A 462 -10.28 5.27 -1.63
CA GLY A 462 -9.40 4.22 -2.14
C GLY A 462 -10.06 2.87 -2.35
N VAL A 463 -11.39 2.81 -2.31
CA VAL A 463 -12.13 1.55 -2.34
C VAL A 463 -13.18 1.54 -3.45
N SER A 464 -13.60 0.35 -3.87
CA SER A 464 -14.78 0.18 -4.73
C SER A 464 -16.07 0.46 -3.96
N ALA A 465 -17.22 0.49 -4.64
CA ALA A 465 -18.52 0.58 -3.98
C ALA A 465 -18.73 -0.51 -2.91
N GLN A 466 -18.34 -1.75 -3.20
CA GLN A 466 -18.41 -2.84 -2.21
C GLN A 466 -17.49 -2.58 -1.01
N GLY A 467 -16.28 -2.11 -1.26
CA GLY A 467 -15.35 -1.74 -0.19
C GLY A 467 -15.87 -0.59 0.66
N PHE A 468 -16.50 0.41 0.03
CA PHE A 468 -17.14 1.52 0.72
C PHE A 468 -18.27 1.04 1.64
N ASN A 469 -19.10 0.10 1.18
CA ASN A 469 -20.12 -0.52 2.03
C ASN A 469 -19.49 -1.22 3.25
N VAL A 470 -18.36 -1.91 3.09
CA VAL A 470 -17.63 -2.50 4.24
C VAL A 470 -17.16 -1.43 5.23
N LEU A 471 -16.69 -0.27 4.74
CA LEU A 471 -16.29 0.85 5.61
C LEU A 471 -17.50 1.43 6.36
N VAL A 472 -18.63 1.63 5.66
CA VAL A 472 -19.89 2.10 6.25
C VAL A 472 -20.38 1.13 7.33
N SER A 473 -20.40 -0.17 7.04
CA SER A 473 -20.82 -1.19 8.00
C SER A 473 -19.94 -1.18 9.25
N ARG A 474 -18.62 -1.04 9.10
CA ARG A 474 -17.71 -0.96 10.26
C ARG A 474 -17.98 0.28 11.11
N ALA A 475 -18.15 1.44 10.50
CA ALA A 475 -18.49 2.67 11.21
C ALA A 475 -19.85 2.56 11.91
N ALA A 476 -20.84 1.91 11.28
CA ALA A 476 -22.15 1.64 11.86
C ALA A 476 -22.08 0.68 13.06
N ILE A 477 -21.27 -0.38 12.96
CA ILE A 477 -21.00 -1.32 14.06
C ILE A 477 -20.37 -0.59 15.24
N GLU A 478 -19.34 0.24 14.98
CA GLU A 478 -18.67 1.06 16.00
C GLU A 478 -19.61 2.10 16.63
N ARG A 479 -20.63 2.57 15.90
CA ARG A 479 -21.64 3.51 16.42
C ARG A 479 -22.68 2.81 17.30
N LYS A 480 -23.03 1.58 16.97
CA LYS A 480 -24.04 0.77 17.67
C LYS A 480 -23.52 0.16 18.97
N GLY A 481 -22.26 -0.30 18.96
CA GLY A 481 -21.55 -0.79 20.16
C GLY A 481 -21.07 0.36 21.04
#